data_AF-A0A1I5SZH3-F1
#
_entry.id   AF-A0A1I5SZH3-F1
#
_cell.length_a   1.000
_cell.length_b   1.000
_cell.length_c   1.000
_cell.angle_alpha   90.00
_cell.angle_beta   90.00
_cell.angle_gamma   90.00
#
_symmetry.space_group_name_H-M   'P 1'
#
loop_
_entity.id
_entity.type
_entity.pdbx_description
1 polymer ?
#
loop_
_entity_poly.entity_id
_entity_poly.type
_entity_poly.pdbx_seq_one_letter_code
_entity_poly.pdbx_strand_id
1 'polypeptide(L)'
;MDRLSILLTLMTGAVLTGGLAILFFTFNWYSWWSVGVAAVIGFALAWPLAYVISRKVKRDDPNWREDRVKDAKKPVPPPDAPEV
;
A
#
# COMPACT_ATOMS: atom_id res chain seq x y z
N MET A 1 1.10 -11.22 0.79
CA MET A 1 1.59 -9.83 0.74
C MET A 1 3.04 -9.92 0.36
N ASP A 2 3.41 -9.28 -0.73
CA ASP A 2 4.78 -9.36 -1.25
C ASP A 2 5.62 -8.35 -0.45
N ARG A 3 6.94 -8.53 -0.34
CA ARG A 3 7.81 -7.65 0.48
C ARG A 3 7.65 -6.16 0.09
N LEU A 4 7.39 -5.92 -1.20
CA LEU A 4 7.10 -4.60 -1.75
C LEU A 4 5.83 -3.97 -1.15
N SER A 5 4.77 -4.76 -0.94
CA SER A 5 3.52 -4.26 -0.36
C SER A 5 3.71 -3.78 1.08
N ILE A 6 4.60 -4.40 1.86
CA ILE A 6 4.90 -3.99 3.25
C ILE A 6 5.58 -2.62 3.27
N LEU A 7 6.60 -2.41 2.44
CA LEU A 7 7.23 -1.09 2.28
C LEU A 7 6.23 -0.03 1.82
N LEU A 8 5.38 -0.40 0.85
CA LEU A 8 4.33 0.49 0.35
C LEU A 8 3.29 0.84 1.42
N THR A 9 2.95 -0.07 2.35
CA THR A 9 1.99 0.25 3.43
C THR A 9 2.46 1.39 4.32
N LEU A 10 3.75 1.43 4.67
CA LEU A 10 4.31 2.49 5.51
C LEU A 10 4.26 3.85 4.77
N MET A 11 4.69 3.87 3.52
CA MET A 11 4.68 5.08 2.70
C MET A 11 3.26 5.57 2.40
N THR A 12 2.36 4.66 2.03
CA THR A 12 0.96 4.96 1.74
C THR A 12 0.25 5.48 2.99
N GLY A 13 0.49 4.88 4.15
CA GLY A 13 -0.07 5.34 5.42
C GLY A 13 0.41 6.73 5.81
N ALA A 14 1.71 7.01 5.67
CA ALA A 14 2.28 8.33 5.94
C ALA A 14 1.71 9.41 5.01
N VAL A 15 1.62 9.12 3.70
CA VAL A 15 1.08 10.03 2.69
C VAL A 15 -0.42 10.28 2.91
N LEU A 16 -1.21 9.23 3.18
CA LEU A 16 -2.64 9.38 3.46
C LEU A 16 -2.89 10.21 4.72
N THR A 17 -2.20 9.88 5.81
CA THR A 17 -2.36 10.58 7.09
C THR A 17 -1.95 12.05 6.97
N GLY A 18 -0.77 12.30 6.40
CA GLY A 18 -0.25 13.65 6.19
C GLY A 18 -1.12 14.46 5.23
N GLY A 19 -1.55 13.86 4.11
CA GLY A 19 -2.43 14.49 3.14
C GLY A 19 -3.79 14.87 3.72
N LEU A 20 -4.42 13.98 4.49
CA LEU A 20 -5.68 14.27 5.18
C LEU A 20 -5.52 15.37 6.23
N ALA A 21 -4.43 15.36 6.99
CA ALA A 21 -4.15 16.42 7.96
C ALA A 21 -4.00 17.79 7.28
N ILE A 22 -3.25 17.86 6.18
CA ILE A 22 -3.10 19.09 5.38
C ILE A 22 -4.46 19.56 4.85
N LEU A 23 -5.29 18.65 4.35
CA LEU A 23 -6.64 18.99 3.88
C LEU A 23 -7.48 19.59 5.01
N PHE A 24 -7.52 18.96 6.18
CA PHE A 24 -8.27 19.48 7.32
C PHE A 24 -7.78 20.86 7.78
N PHE A 25 -6.47 21.07 7.83
CA PHE A 25 -5.92 22.39 8.17
C PHE A 25 -6.21 23.45 7.10
N THR A 26 -6.25 23.04 5.82
CA THR A 26 -6.64 23.91 4.70
C THR A 26 -8.10 24.37 4.84
N PHE A 27 -9.00 23.50 5.31
CA PHE A 27 -10.39 23.85 5.65
C PHE A 27 -10.55 24.59 6.98
N ASN A 28 -9.45 25.08 7.57
CA ASN A 28 -9.42 25.78 8.84
C ASN A 28 -9.89 24.92 10.03
N TRP A 29 -9.84 23.59 9.92
CA TRP A 29 -10.22 22.65 10.98
C TRP A 29 -9.03 22.31 11.88
N TYR A 30 -8.67 23.25 12.75
CA TYR A 30 -7.60 23.10 13.73
C TYR A 30 -8.08 22.46 15.04
N SER A 31 -8.52 21.20 14.96
CA SER A 31 -8.94 20.43 16.13
C SER A 31 -8.11 19.17 16.30
N TRP A 32 -7.91 18.75 17.54
CA TRP A 32 -7.33 17.45 17.87
C TRP A 32 -8.12 16.30 17.26
N TRP A 33 -9.44 16.48 17.05
CA TRP A 33 -10.29 15.54 16.32
C TRP A 33 -9.88 15.38 14.86
N SER A 34 -9.52 16.47 14.18
CA SER A 34 -9.06 16.43 12.79
C SER A 34 -7.82 15.55 12.64
N VAL A 35 -6.86 15.69 13.56
CA VAL A 35 -5.63 14.90 13.58
C VAL A 35 -5.93 13.43 13.89
N GLY A 36 -6.78 13.16 14.89
CA GLY A 36 -7.19 11.81 15.26
C GLY A 36 -7.90 11.08 14.11
N VAL A 37 -8.84 11.75 13.44
CA VAL A 37 -9.57 11.19 12.30
C VAL A 37 -8.63 10.94 11.11
N ALA A 38 -7.72 11.87 10.80
CA ALA A 38 -6.74 11.69 9.73
C ALA A 38 -5.83 10.47 9.99
N ALA A 39 -5.37 10.29 11.24
CA ALA A 39 -4.54 9.15 11.64
C ALA A 39 -5.30 7.82 11.54
N VAL A 40 -6.54 7.77 12.03
CA VAL A 40 -7.37 6.55 11.97
C VAL A 40 -7.68 6.16 10.53
N ILE A 41 -8.08 7.12 9.70
CA ILE A 41 -8.37 6.87 8.27
C ILE A 41 -7.09 6.44 7.55
N GLY A 42 -5.98 7.16 7.77
CA GLY A 42 -4.71 6.85 7.14
C GLY A 42 -4.20 5.45 7.50
N PHE A 43 -4.33 5.04 8.76
CA PHE A 43 -3.95 3.69 9.21
C PHE A 43 -4.88 2.61 8.65
N ALA A 44 -6.19 2.81 8.71
CA ALA A 44 -7.16 1.84 8.23
C ALA A 44 -7.07 1.63 6.71
N LEU A 45 -6.79 2.70 5.96
CA LEU A 45 -6.68 2.65 4.50
C LEU A 45 -5.28 2.34 3.98
N ALA A 46 -4.24 2.43 4.81
CA ALA A 46 -2.86 2.14 4.41
C ALA A 46 -2.72 0.74 3.78
N TRP A 47 -3.28 -0.27 4.44
CA TRP A 47 -3.22 -1.66 4.01
C TRP A 47 -3.97 -1.93 2.68
N PRO A 48 -5.27 -1.59 2.55
CA PRO A 48 -5.99 -1.84 1.31
C PRO A 48 -5.44 -1.01 0.14
N LEU A 49 -5.05 0.25 0.34
CA LEU A 49 -4.47 1.04 -0.76
C LEU A 49 -3.13 0.48 -1.22
N ALA A 50 -2.23 0.13 -0.31
CA ALA A 50 -0.93 -0.42 -0.68
C ALA A 50 -1.06 -1.73 -1.46
N TYR A 51 -2.05 -2.56 -1.11
CA TYR A 51 -2.35 -3.78 -1.87
C TYR A 51 -2.83 -3.48 -3.30
N VAL A 52 -3.77 -2.52 -3.44
CA VAL A 52 -4.28 -2.11 -4.76
C VAL A 52 -3.18 -1.48 -5.62
N ILE A 53 -2.35 -0.60 -5.03
CA ILE A 53 -1.22 0.03 -5.72
C ILE A 53 -0.22 -1.03 -6.16
N SER A 54 0.13 -1.98 -5.29
CA SER A 54 1.02 -3.09 -5.63
C SER A 54 0.50 -3.90 -6.81
N ARG A 55 -0.81 -4.19 -6.84
CA ARG A 55 -1.43 -4.93 -7.94
C ARG A 55 -1.48 -4.13 -9.24
N LYS A 56 -1.69 -2.82 -9.15
CA LYS A 56 -1.68 -1.92 -10.30
C LYS A 56 -0.29 -1.80 -10.91
N VAL A 57 0.74 -1.60 -10.08
CA VAL A 57 2.14 -1.56 -10.51
C VAL A 57 2.52 -2.86 -11.23
N LYS A 58 2.16 -4.02 -10.67
CA LYS A 58 2.42 -5.33 -11.30
C LYS A 58 1.68 -5.51 -12.65
N ARG A 59 0.50 -4.90 -12.82
CA ARG A 59 -0.27 -5.00 -14.08
C ARG A 59 0.26 -4.05 -15.16
N ASP A 60 0.72 -2.88 -14.75
CA ASP A 60 1.13 -1.82 -15.67
C ASP A 60 2.64 -1.91 -16.03
N ASP A 61 3.41 -2.83 -15.43
CA ASP A 61 4.83 -3.07 -15.71
C ASP A 61 5.02 -4.01 -16.94
N PRO A 62 5.54 -3.51 -18.08
CA PRO A 62 5.73 -4.30 -19.30
C PRO A 62 6.85 -5.35 -19.19
N ASN A 63 7.74 -5.23 -18.21
CA ASN A 63 8.74 -6.27 -17.89
C ASN A 63 8.19 -7.30 -16.88
N TRP A 64 6.96 -7.14 -16.41
CA TRP A 64 6.31 -8.09 -15.51
C TRP A 64 5.82 -9.32 -16.27
N ARG A 65 6.66 -10.35 -16.25
CA ARG A 65 6.42 -11.67 -16.85
C ARG A 65 5.41 -12.48 -16.04
N GLU A 66 4.12 -12.41 -16.41
CA GLU A 66 3.00 -13.13 -15.80
C GLU A 66 3.17 -14.68 -15.80
N ASP A 67 4.03 -15.21 -16.66
CA ASP A 67 4.39 -16.62 -16.75
C ASP A 67 5.11 -17.14 -15.50
N ARG A 68 5.78 -16.28 -14.72
CA ARG A 68 6.40 -16.67 -13.43
C ARG A 68 5.40 -16.80 -12.26
N VAL A 69 4.18 -16.29 -12.41
CA VAL A 69 3.15 -16.31 -11.36
C VAL A 69 2.39 -17.64 -11.33
N LYS A 70 2.35 -18.38 -12.46
CA LYS A 70 1.71 -19.71 -12.50
C LYS A 70 2.44 -20.73 -11.63
N ASP A 71 3.76 -20.61 -11.49
CA ASP A 71 4.56 -21.47 -10.60
C ASP A 71 4.44 -21.11 -9.12
N ALA A 72 4.03 -19.87 -8.80
CA ALA A 72 3.80 -19.40 -7.44
C ALA A 72 2.43 -19.78 -6.84
N LYS A 73 1.55 -20.43 -7.62
CA LYS A 73 0.30 -21.04 -7.12
C LYS A 73 0.52 -22.33 -6.32
N LYS A 74 1.77 -22.79 -6.15
CA LYS A 74 2.09 -23.89 -5.24
C LYS A 74 1.99 -23.38 -3.79
N PRO A 75 1.37 -24.13 -2.86
CA PRO A 75 1.26 -23.74 -1.45
C PRO A 75 2.60 -23.45 -0.76
N VAL A 76 3.70 -24.00 -1.31
CA VAL A 76 5.08 -23.76 -0.88
C VAL A 76 5.92 -23.40 -2.12
N PRO A 77 6.52 -22.21 -2.18
CA PRO A 77 7.45 -21.84 -3.24
C PRO A 77 8.72 -22.70 -3.19
N PRO A 78 9.33 -23.04 -4.34
CA PRO A 78 10.66 -23.66 -4.35
C PRO A 78 11.68 -22.78 -3.62
N PRO A 79 12.61 -23.34 -2.82
CA PRO A 79 13.61 -22.56 -2.10
C PRO A 79 14.48 -21.66 -3.00
N ASP A 80 14.70 -22.09 -4.25
CA ASP A 80 15.49 -21.39 -5.26
C ASP A 80 14.64 -20.56 -6.24
N ALA A 81 13.34 -20.43 -5.99
CA ALA A 81 12.50 -19.59 -6.83
C ALA A 81 12.75 -18.11 -6.52
N PRO A 82 12.93 -17.25 -7.53
CA PRO A 82 13.02 -15.81 -7.31
C PRO A 82 11.70 -15.33 -6.68
N GLU A 83 11.83 -14.65 -5.54
CA GLU A 83 10.69 -14.18 -4.75
C GLU A 83 9.81 -13.24 -5.61
N VAL A 84 8.56 -13.64 -5.83
CA VAL A 84 7.54 -12.89 -6.62
C VAL A 84 6.69 -11.96 -5.77
#